data_AF-A0A945BCZ2-F1
#
_entry.id   AF-A0A945BCZ2-F1
#
_cell.length_a   1.000
_cell.length_b   1.000
_cell.length_c   1.000
_cell.angle_alpha   90.00
_cell.angle_beta   90.00
_cell.angle_gamma   90.00
#
_symmetry.space_group_name_H-M   'P 1'
#
loop_
_entity.id
_entity.type
_entity.pdbx_description
1 polymer ?
#
loop_
_entity_poly.entity_id
_entity_poly.type
_entity_poly.pdbx_seq_one_letter_code
_entity_poly.pdbx_strand_id
1 'polypeptide(L)'
;MAIATLIAVSSSWVFASIEKINAPIVQPGAPGQPSQTLDATTALAIADSSYTSADVHFMQGMILHHHQALLMSRLASDRTNNENVLDLAGR
;
A
#
# COMPACT_ATOMS: atom_id res chain seq x y z
N MET A 1 -25.45 -37.29 63.77
CA MET A 1 -25.31 -35.84 63.50
C MET A 1 -23.84 -35.63 63.18
N ALA A 2 -23.44 -35.82 61.91
CA ALA A 2 -23.16 -34.74 60.94
C ALA A 2 -22.28 -33.65 61.59
N ILE A 3 -21.06 -33.41 61.12
CA ILE A 3 -20.80 -32.49 60.01
C ILE A 3 -19.39 -32.78 59.45
N ALA A 4 -19.31 -33.10 58.16
CA ALA A 4 -18.09 -33.07 57.38
C ALA A 4 -18.02 -31.72 56.66
N THR A 5 -17.05 -30.88 57.01
CA THR A 5 -16.81 -29.59 56.35
C THR A 5 -15.96 -29.82 55.10
N LEU A 6 -16.64 -29.96 53.96
CA LEU A 6 -16.03 -29.99 52.63
C LEU A 6 -15.83 -28.55 52.15
N ILE A 7 -14.57 -28.10 52.07
CA ILE A 7 -14.21 -26.80 51.47
C ILE A 7 -14.25 -26.97 49.95
N ALA A 8 -15.29 -26.46 49.30
CA ALA A 8 -15.36 -26.37 47.84
C ALA A 8 -14.62 -25.11 47.38
N VAL A 9 -13.40 -25.27 46.85
CA VAL A 9 -12.70 -24.17 46.15
C VAL A 9 -13.29 -24.09 44.73
N SER A 10 -14.19 -23.13 44.50
CA SER A 10 -14.67 -22.80 43.16
C SER A 10 -13.62 -21.94 42.45
N SER A 11 -12.78 -22.54 41.61
CA SER A 11 -11.93 -21.80 40.69
C SER A 11 -12.79 -21.21 39.57
N SER A 12 -13.15 -19.93 39.67
CA SER A 12 -13.76 -19.19 38.56
C SER A 12 -12.68 -18.87 37.53
N TRP A 13 -12.72 -19.54 36.38
CA TRP A 13 -11.92 -19.18 35.23
C TRP A 13 -12.52 -17.90 34.63
N VAL A 14 -11.84 -16.77 34.82
CA VAL A 14 -12.16 -15.54 34.10
C VAL A 14 -11.60 -15.68 32.70
N PHE A 15 -12.46 -15.91 31.71
CA PHE A 15 -12.08 -15.76 30.31
C PHE A 15 -12.04 -14.26 30.00
N ALA A 16 -10.86 -13.73 29.70
CA ALA A 16 -10.72 -12.40 29.15
C ALA A 16 -11.18 -12.42 27.69
N SER A 17 -12.18 -11.61 27.34
CA SER A 17 -12.55 -11.36 25.95
C SER A 17 -11.43 -10.56 25.29
N ILE A 18 -10.77 -11.13 24.28
CA ILE A 18 -9.90 -10.36 23.41
C ILE A 18 -10.81 -9.57 22.46
N GLU A 19 -10.96 -8.27 22.70
CA GLU A 19 -11.52 -7.40 21.68
C GLU A 19 -10.58 -7.36 20.48
N LYS A 20 -11.10 -7.72 19.31
CA LYS A 20 -10.36 -7.60 18.06
C LYS A 20 -10.23 -6.12 17.74
N ILE A 21 -9.09 -5.53 18.09
CA ILE A 21 -8.75 -4.17 17.65
C ILE A 21 -8.52 -4.23 16.13
N ASN A 22 -9.53 -3.85 15.35
CA ASN A 22 -9.37 -3.68 13.91
C ASN A 22 -8.59 -2.38 13.66
N ALA A 23 -7.46 -2.48 12.97
CA ALA A 23 -6.72 -1.30 12.54
C ALA A 23 -7.59 -0.49 11.54
N PRO A 24 -7.64 0.85 11.65
CA PRO A 24 -8.40 1.67 10.71
C PRO A 24 -7.81 1.57 9.31
N ILE A 25 -8.66 1.32 8.31
CA ILE A 25 -8.25 1.34 6.91
C ILE A 25 -8.32 2.79 6.44
N VAL A 26 -7.23 3.32 5.91
CA VAL A 26 -7.13 4.72 5.48
C VAL A 26 -6.80 4.78 3.99
N GLN A 27 -7.61 5.50 3.24
CA GLN A 27 -7.34 5.87 1.85
C GLN A 27 -6.73 7.28 1.81
N PRO A 28 -5.47 7.42 1.36
CA PRO A 28 -4.89 8.73 1.12
C PRO A 28 -5.70 9.53 0.08
N GLY A 29 -5.84 10.83 0.32
CA GLY A 29 -6.37 11.75 -0.68
C GLY A 29 -5.35 12.04 -1.79
N ALA A 30 -5.80 12.75 -2.83
CA ALA A 30 -4.90 13.36 -3.81
C ALA A 30 -3.92 14.36 -3.15
N PRO A 31 -2.83 14.78 -3.81
CA PRO A 31 -1.93 15.79 -3.27
C PRO A 31 -2.68 17.04 -2.78
N GLY A 32 -2.52 17.39 -1.50
CA GLY A 32 -3.21 18.52 -0.86
C GLY A 32 -4.61 18.22 -0.32
N GLN A 33 -5.13 17.00 -0.48
CA GLN A 33 -6.43 16.56 0.04
C GLN A 33 -6.26 15.72 1.32
N PRO A 34 -7.22 15.79 2.26
CA PRO A 34 -7.19 14.99 3.49
C PRO A 34 -7.43 13.49 3.19
N SER A 35 -6.92 12.63 4.06
CA SER A 35 -7.18 11.19 4.01
C SER A 35 -8.59 10.84 4.49
N GLN A 36 -9.12 9.72 4.00
CA GLN A 36 -10.43 9.18 4.37
C GLN A 36 -10.28 7.84 5.10
N THR A 37 -11.07 7.62 6.14
CA THR A 37 -11.16 6.30 6.81
C THR A 37 -12.23 5.48 6.13
N LEU A 38 -11.91 4.24 5.75
CA LEU A 38 -12.82 3.29 5.10
C LEU A 38 -13.22 2.16 6.03
N ASP A 39 -14.43 1.63 5.86
CA ASP A 39 -14.80 0.33 6.41
C ASP A 39 -14.24 -0.82 5.56
N ALA A 40 -14.21 -2.03 6.14
CA ALA A 40 -13.61 -3.20 5.50
C ALA A 40 -14.31 -3.62 4.20
N THR A 41 -15.64 -3.45 4.09
CA THR A 41 -16.39 -3.86 2.91
C THR A 41 -16.13 -2.92 1.73
N THR A 42 -16.10 -1.61 1.99
CA THR A 42 -15.74 -0.62 0.98
C THR A 42 -14.29 -0.78 0.51
N ALA A 43 -13.36 -1.04 1.43
CA ALA A 43 -11.96 -1.27 1.10
C ALA A 43 -11.76 -2.50 0.20
N LEU A 44 -12.46 -3.59 0.48
CA LEU A 44 -12.43 -4.81 -0.36
C LEU A 44 -12.98 -4.55 -1.75
N ALA A 45 -14.09 -3.81 -1.87
CA ALA A 45 -14.69 -3.48 -3.16
C ALA A 45 -13.76 -2.62 -4.04
N ILE A 46 -13.00 -1.70 -3.44
CA ILE A 46 -11.99 -0.90 -4.16
C ILE A 46 -10.82 -1.79 -4.61
N ALA A 47 -10.35 -2.68 -3.73
CA ALA A 47 -9.23 -3.57 -4.01
C ALA A 47 -9.54 -4.66 -5.06
N ASP A 48 -10.81 -4.99 -5.28
CA ASP A 48 -11.27 -5.98 -6.27
C ASP A 48 -11.25 -5.44 -7.71
N SER A 49 -10.82 -4.19 -7.93
CA SER A 49 -10.63 -3.64 -9.28
C SER A 49 -9.30 -4.11 -9.88
N SER A 50 -9.32 -4.69 -11.10
CA SER A 50 -8.09 -5.18 -11.76
C SER A 50 -7.15 -4.05 -12.18
N TYR A 51 -7.70 -2.99 -12.77
CA TYR A 51 -7.00 -1.76 -13.14
C TYR A 51 -8.02 -0.64 -13.30
N THR A 52 -7.56 0.59 -13.11
CA THR A 52 -8.35 1.80 -13.30
C THR A 52 -8.07 2.39 -14.69
N SER A 53 -8.94 3.29 -15.15
CA SER A 53 -8.64 4.08 -16.34
C SER A 53 -7.37 4.92 -16.16
N ALA A 54 -7.11 5.43 -14.95
CA ALA A 54 -5.90 6.20 -14.65
C ALA A 54 -4.62 5.37 -14.88
N ASP A 55 -4.62 4.09 -14.52
CA ASP A 55 -3.47 3.19 -14.74
C ASP A 55 -3.17 3.05 -16.24
N VAL A 56 -4.20 2.88 -17.06
CA VAL A 56 -4.05 2.78 -18.52
C VAL A 56 -3.46 4.05 -19.10
N HIS A 57 -4.00 5.21 -18.73
CA HIS A 57 -3.51 6.51 -19.24
C HIS A 57 -2.08 6.78 -18.76
N PHE A 58 -1.77 6.47 -17.50
CA PHE A 58 -0.42 6.58 -16.96
C PHE A 58 0.56 5.72 -17.74
N MET A 59 0.26 4.44 -17.93
CA MET A 59 1.14 3.52 -18.66
C MET A 59 1.31 3.90 -20.12
N GLN A 60 0.24 4.29 -20.81
CA GLN A 60 0.31 4.79 -22.19
C GLN A 60 1.19 6.04 -22.29
N GLY A 61 1.01 7.01 -21.40
CA GLY A 61 1.85 8.20 -21.33
C GLY A 61 3.32 7.86 -21.04
N MET A 62 3.57 6.92 -20.12
CA MET A 62 4.92 6.50 -19.76
C MET A 62 5.63 5.75 -20.88
N ILE A 63 4.93 4.98 -21.71
CA ILE A 63 5.51 4.34 -22.90
C ILE A 63 6.09 5.40 -23.84
N LEU A 64 5.31 6.44 -24.19
CA LEU A 64 5.77 7.51 -25.07
C LEU A 64 6.89 8.35 -24.43
N HIS A 65 6.76 8.69 -23.13
CA HIS A 65 7.77 9.43 -22.39
C HIS A 65 9.13 8.71 -22.39
N HIS A 66 9.14 7.40 -22.11
CA HIS A 66 10.38 6.62 -22.10
C HIS A 66 10.94 6.42 -23.51
N HIS A 67 10.08 6.29 -24.53
CA HIS A 67 10.55 6.26 -25.91
C HIS A 67 11.30 7.54 -26.28
N GLN A 68 10.76 8.72 -25.89
CA GLN A 68 11.45 10.00 -26.08
C GLN A 68 12.77 10.06 -25.31
N ALA A 69 12.80 9.59 -24.05
CA ALA A 69 14.02 9.54 -23.26
C ALA A 69 15.11 8.70 -23.94
N LEU A 70 14.77 7.53 -24.48
CA LEU A 70 15.71 6.69 -25.23
C LEU A 70 16.23 7.35 -26.51
N LEU A 71 15.39 8.10 -27.22
CA LEU A 71 15.86 8.89 -28.37
C LEU A 71 16.90 9.92 -27.93
N MET A 72 16.66 10.62 -26.82
CA MET A 72 17.60 11.61 -26.30
C MET A 72 18.91 10.99 -25.84
N SER A 73 18.86 9.88 -25.09
CA SER A 73 20.05 9.17 -24.63
C SER A 73 20.93 8.71 -25.80
N ARG A 74 20.34 8.19 -26.88
CA ARG A 74 21.09 7.76 -28.08
C ARG A 74 21.82 8.91 -28.77
N LEU A 75 21.26 10.10 -28.75
CA LEU A 75 21.85 11.29 -29.38
C LEU A 75 23.01 11.88 -28.58
N ALA A 76 23.23 11.45 -27.33
CA ALA A 76 24.26 12.02 -26.46
C ALA A 76 25.67 11.86 -27.03
N SER A 77 26.02 10.66 -27.51
CA SER A 77 27.36 10.36 -28.05
C SER A 77 27.76 11.23 -29.26
N ASP A 78 26.79 11.66 -30.06
CA ASP A 78 27.02 12.51 -31.23
C ASP A 78 27.06 14.01 -30.89
N ARG A 79 26.61 14.40 -29.68
CA ARG A 79 26.29 15.81 -29.36
C ARG A 79 27.03 16.36 -28.16
N THR A 80 27.75 15.52 -27.41
CA THR A 80 28.58 15.98 -26.29
C THR A 80 29.77 15.05 -26.09
N ASN A 81 30.82 15.58 -25.46
CA ASN A 81 31.98 14.86 -24.97
C ASN A 81 32.07 14.91 -23.43
N ASN A 82 31.00 15.32 -22.74
CA ASN A 82 30.97 15.32 -21.29
C ASN A 82 30.77 13.90 -20.76
N GLU A 83 31.81 13.33 -20.15
CA GLU A 83 31.82 11.95 -19.65
C GLU A 83 30.69 11.64 -18.67
N ASN A 84 30.29 12.58 -17.81
CA ASN A 84 29.18 12.35 -16.87
C ASN A 84 27.84 12.22 -17.60
N VAL A 85 27.65 12.97 -18.68
CA VAL A 85 26.43 12.92 -19.49
C VAL A 85 26.40 11.64 -20.32
N LEU A 86 27.55 11.21 -20.84
CA LEU A 86 27.69 9.97 -21.59
C LEU A 86 27.44 8.74 -20.70
N ASP A 87 28.00 8.72 -19.49
CA ASP A 87 27.73 7.67 -18.50
C ASP A 87 26.24 7.62 -18.13
N LEU A 88 25.63 8.77 -17.87
CA LEU A 88 24.20 8.84 -17.55
C LEU A 88 23.32 8.34 -18.70
N ALA A 89 23.65 8.69 -19.94
CA ALA A 89 22.88 8.27 -21.12
C ALA A 89 22.96 6.75 -21.37
N GLY A 90 23.99 6.07 -20.88
CA GLY A 90 24.21 4.62 -21.05
C GLY A 90 23.58 3.73 -19.96
N ARG A 91 22.92 4.30 -18.95
CA ARG A 91 22.26 3.59 -17.84
C ARG A 91 20.78 3.39 -18.11
#